data_AF-A0A6I4VZ84-F1
#
_entry.id   AF-A0A6I4VZ84-F1
#
_cell.length_a   1.000
_cell.length_b   1.000
_cell.length_c   1.000
_cell.angle_alpha   90.00
_cell.angle_beta   90.00
_cell.angle_gamma   90.00
#
_symmetry.space_group_name_H-M   'P 1'
#
loop_
_entity.id
_entity.type
_entity.pdbx_description
1 polymer ?
#
loop_
_entity_poly.entity_id
_entity_poly.type
_entity_poly.pdbx_seq_one_letter_code
_entity_poly.pdbx_strand_id
1 'polypeptide(L)'
;MTFIAGGDGAALDGDLPPTLDEVVRSPRAAERMGQLNYPKVVWSGTTYALAEQVDGAWLLSDLAYDHPQEARDGMGFHFRALALRRSTPAWAREEYWETSALLERERPNELTVAGRRFRVVRVDRFSRVGPPGPESPRATDPDDVPEQRLPDLHARFCRTPLPAPVTPGSAELLGERWEHVPPAGRASGEVIRDARRALESHPLIVRLPPRFIVLTNMDGFWSTCRGYVNCPRAARTTLADILRRMTEEDDEDLSDEDRSAILGTAEALEIAPIHEIVLRGEIRYRIVRVEHVVRMNDDGPEPSRPSDHDPEEPLTGETAELRTWPLRDE
;
A
#
# COMPACT_ATOMS: atom_id res chain seq x y z
N MET A 1 -3.78 21.47 -34.73
CA MET A 1 -3.03 21.49 -33.45
C MET A 1 -2.92 22.94 -33.06
N THR A 2 -3.69 23.38 -32.07
CA THR A 2 -3.82 24.81 -31.73
C THR A 2 -3.15 25.03 -30.39
N PHE A 3 -2.04 25.76 -30.39
CA PHE A 3 -1.42 26.27 -29.18
C PHE A 3 -1.99 27.66 -28.91
N ILE A 4 -2.54 27.87 -27.71
CA ILE A 4 -2.90 29.19 -27.21
C ILE A 4 -1.92 29.52 -26.09
N ALA A 5 -1.20 30.63 -26.26
CA ALA A 5 -0.25 31.19 -25.30
C ALA A 5 -0.71 32.59 -24.85
N GLY A 6 -0.46 32.90 -23.57
CA GLY A 6 -0.60 34.21 -22.92
C GLY A 6 -1.83 34.30 -21.99
N GLY A 7 -1.76 34.58 -20.68
CA GLY A 7 -0.67 34.99 -19.79
C GLY A 7 -0.83 36.45 -19.36
N ASP A 8 -1.27 36.70 -18.12
CA ASP A 8 -0.90 37.87 -17.30
C ASP A 8 -1.24 37.67 -15.80
N GLY A 9 -0.21 37.37 -15.02
CA GLY A 9 -0.31 37.35 -13.57
C GLY A 9 1.09 37.15 -13.01
N ALA A 10 1.68 38.22 -12.47
CA ALA A 10 3.02 38.21 -11.94
C ALA A 10 3.19 37.11 -10.88
N ALA A 11 3.80 36.00 -11.26
CA ALA A 11 4.34 35.04 -10.31
C ALA A 11 5.56 35.68 -9.68
N LEU A 12 5.48 35.97 -8.38
CA LEU A 12 6.66 36.23 -7.56
C LEU A 12 7.56 34.98 -7.65
N ASP A 13 8.87 35.12 -7.53
CA ASP A 13 9.91 34.07 -7.72
C ASP A 13 9.69 32.73 -6.98
N GLY A 14 8.65 32.59 -6.15
CA GLY A 14 8.23 31.34 -5.50
C GLY A 14 6.97 30.65 -6.04
N ASP A 15 6.25 31.24 -7.00
CA ASP A 15 4.97 30.72 -7.53
C ASP A 15 5.06 30.11 -8.93
N LEU A 16 6.25 30.11 -9.54
CA LEU A 16 6.44 29.42 -10.81
C LEU A 16 6.41 27.90 -10.59
N PRO A 17 5.67 27.14 -11.41
CA PRO A 17 5.74 25.69 -11.36
C PRO A 17 7.19 25.24 -11.64
N PRO A 18 7.70 24.22 -10.93
CA PRO A 18 9.06 23.77 -11.12
C PRO A 18 9.26 23.29 -12.57
N THR A 19 10.45 23.52 -13.10
CA THR A 19 10.82 23.06 -14.45
C THR A 19 10.90 21.54 -14.51
N LEU A 20 10.79 20.96 -15.72
CA LEU A 20 10.89 19.51 -15.89
C LEU A 20 12.24 18.96 -15.38
N ASP A 21 13.34 19.69 -15.60
CA ASP A 21 14.67 19.33 -15.11
C ASP A 21 14.76 19.33 -13.58
N GLU A 22 14.10 20.28 -12.91
CA GLU A 22 14.02 20.32 -11.45
C GLU A 22 13.16 19.17 -10.90
N VAL A 23 12.03 18.89 -11.56
CA VAL A 23 11.12 17.78 -11.19
C VAL A 23 11.84 16.44 -11.27
N VAL A 24 12.64 16.19 -12.31
CA VAL A 24 13.38 14.93 -12.48
C VAL A 24 14.49 14.78 -11.43
N ARG A 25 15.10 15.87 -10.97
CA ARG A 25 16.26 15.83 -10.06
C ARG A 25 15.91 16.02 -8.58
N SER A 26 14.69 16.46 -8.25
CA SER A 26 14.27 16.79 -6.90
C SER A 26 12.93 16.13 -6.54
N PRO A 27 12.93 15.15 -5.62
CA PRO A 27 11.69 14.56 -5.09
C PRO A 27 10.71 15.61 -4.54
N ARG A 28 11.23 16.69 -3.95
CA ARG A 28 10.39 17.79 -3.43
C ARG A 28 9.75 18.60 -4.55
N ALA A 29 10.45 18.83 -5.67
CA ALA A 29 9.88 19.50 -6.85
C ALA A 29 8.85 18.60 -7.55
N ALA A 30 9.13 17.29 -7.66
CA ALA A 30 8.16 16.32 -8.16
C ALA A 30 6.89 16.25 -7.31
N GLU A 31 7.01 16.30 -5.98
CA GLU A 31 5.86 16.37 -5.09
C GLU A 31 5.06 17.66 -5.32
N ARG A 32 5.72 18.82 -5.42
CA ARG A 32 5.05 20.09 -5.69
C ARG A 32 4.30 20.09 -7.03
N MET A 33 4.91 19.54 -8.08
CA MET A 33 4.27 19.36 -9.38
C MET A 33 3.08 18.40 -9.29
N GLY A 34 3.20 17.31 -8.52
CA GLY A 34 2.11 16.39 -8.23
C GLY A 34 0.92 17.10 -7.57
N GLN A 35 1.16 17.98 -6.59
CA GLN A 35 0.11 18.78 -5.95
C GLN A 35 -0.59 19.74 -6.92
N LEU A 36 0.16 20.36 -7.84
CA LEU A 36 -0.41 21.30 -8.82
C LEU A 36 -1.27 20.58 -9.87
N ASN A 37 -0.75 19.48 -10.42
CA ASN A 37 -1.43 18.73 -11.48
C ASN A 37 -2.58 17.86 -10.96
N TYR A 38 -2.47 17.39 -9.72
CA TYR A 38 -3.42 16.49 -9.07
C TYR A 38 -3.80 17.02 -7.68
N PRO A 39 -4.52 18.16 -7.61
CA PRO A 39 -4.76 18.89 -6.35
C PRO A 39 -5.74 18.20 -5.41
N LYS A 40 -6.52 17.22 -5.88
CA LYS A 40 -7.47 16.50 -5.03
C LYS A 40 -6.81 15.26 -4.46
N VAL A 41 -6.72 15.17 -3.14
CA VAL A 41 -6.34 13.95 -2.42
C VAL A 41 -7.63 13.24 -2.00
N VAL A 42 -7.81 12.01 -2.46
CA VAL A 42 -9.00 11.20 -2.20
C VAL A 42 -8.57 9.97 -1.41
N TRP A 43 -9.26 9.67 -0.31
CA TRP A 43 -9.09 8.42 0.42
C TRP A 43 -9.60 7.25 -0.44
N SER A 44 -8.76 6.26 -0.65
CA SER A 44 -9.00 5.13 -1.57
C SER A 44 -9.06 3.78 -0.84
N GLY A 45 -9.36 3.81 0.46
CA GLY A 45 -9.52 2.62 1.28
C GLY A 45 -8.42 2.48 2.32
N THR A 46 -8.37 1.30 2.92
CA THR A 46 -7.43 0.95 3.99
C THR A 46 -6.84 -0.41 3.71
N THR A 47 -5.64 -0.63 4.23
CA THR A 47 -4.99 -1.94 4.35
C THR A 47 -4.43 -2.10 5.74
N TYR A 48 -4.02 -3.30 6.06
CA TYR A 48 -3.42 -3.63 7.33
C TYR A 48 -2.04 -4.22 7.12
N ALA A 49 -1.20 -4.02 8.10
CA ALA A 49 0.15 -4.56 8.15
C ALA A 49 0.45 -5.00 9.58
N LEU A 50 1.52 -5.78 9.74
CA LEU A 50 2.08 -6.06 11.04
C LEU A 50 3.24 -5.11 11.32
N ALA A 51 3.31 -4.63 12.55
CA ALA A 51 4.47 -3.92 13.04
C ALA A 51 5.09 -4.65 14.22
N GLU A 52 6.41 -4.69 14.26
CA GLU A 52 7.22 -5.18 15.37
C GLU A 52 8.06 -4.03 15.93
N GLN A 53 8.09 -3.87 17.24
CA GLN A 53 9.01 -2.93 17.88
C GLN A 53 10.37 -3.58 18.13
N VAL A 54 11.43 -2.97 17.59
CA VAL A 54 12.83 -3.41 17.69
C VAL A 54 13.69 -2.20 18.02
N ASP A 55 14.45 -2.25 19.13
CA ASP A 55 15.36 -1.18 19.57
C ASP A 55 14.72 0.22 19.59
N GLY A 56 13.43 0.28 19.98
CA GLY A 56 12.65 1.52 20.03
C GLY A 56 12.06 1.99 18.70
N ALA A 57 12.40 1.34 17.58
CA ALA A 57 11.83 1.61 16.27
C ALA A 57 10.73 0.60 15.92
N TRP A 58 9.72 1.05 15.17
CA TRP A 58 8.71 0.16 14.60
C TRP A 58 9.12 -0.29 13.21
N LEU A 59 9.24 -1.59 13.01
CA LEU A 59 9.43 -2.22 11.70
C LEU A 59 8.08 -2.72 11.20
N LEU A 60 7.75 -2.44 9.94
CA LEU A 60 6.53 -2.87 9.27
C LEU A 60 6.79 -4.10 8.39
N SER A 61 5.80 -4.98 8.29
CA SER A 61 5.70 -6.01 7.25
C SER A 61 5.37 -5.39 5.89
N ASP A 62 5.25 -6.22 4.86
CA ASP A 62 4.60 -5.80 3.63
C ASP A 62 3.12 -5.46 3.85
N LEU A 63 2.60 -4.61 2.96
CA LEU A 63 1.21 -4.12 2.96
C LEU A 63 0.31 -5.11 2.21
N ALA A 64 0.06 -6.26 2.83
CA ALA A 64 -0.51 -7.42 2.17
C ALA A 64 -1.90 -7.83 2.67
N TYR A 65 -2.45 -7.16 3.69
CA TYR A 65 -3.69 -7.56 4.33
C TYR A 65 -4.81 -6.58 4.05
N ASP A 66 -5.95 -7.08 3.59
CA ASP A 66 -7.12 -6.26 3.32
C ASP A 66 -8.04 -6.18 4.54
N HIS A 67 -7.92 -7.11 5.50
CA HIS A 67 -8.68 -7.13 6.75
C HIS A 67 -7.79 -7.27 8.00
N PRO A 68 -8.23 -6.77 9.18
CA PRO A 68 -7.47 -6.92 10.42
C PRO A 68 -7.19 -8.38 10.79
N GLN A 69 -8.15 -9.29 10.60
CA GLN A 69 -7.98 -10.70 10.95
C GLN A 69 -6.94 -11.39 10.06
N GLU A 70 -6.85 -11.07 8.77
CA GLU A 70 -5.77 -11.60 7.92
C GLU A 70 -4.39 -11.21 8.44
N ALA A 71 -4.24 -9.98 8.94
CA ALA A 71 -3.00 -9.54 9.58
C ALA A 71 -2.72 -10.34 10.87
N ARG A 72 -3.74 -10.60 11.71
CA ARG A 72 -3.61 -11.46 12.90
C ARG A 72 -3.21 -12.88 12.55
N ASP A 73 -3.79 -13.44 11.49
CA ASP A 73 -3.46 -14.78 11.00
C ASP A 73 -2.03 -14.84 10.47
N GLY A 74 -1.59 -13.79 9.75
CA GLY A 74 -0.20 -13.59 9.37
C GLY A 74 0.75 -13.51 10.57
N MET A 75 0.32 -12.88 11.67
CA MET A 75 1.07 -12.80 12.92
C MET A 75 1.18 -14.19 13.57
N GLY A 76 0.08 -14.94 13.59
CA GLY A 76 0.04 -16.32 14.05
C GLY A 76 0.99 -17.19 13.25
N PHE A 77 0.92 -17.11 11.91
CA PHE A 77 1.84 -17.83 11.02
C PHE A 77 3.30 -17.50 11.35
N HIS A 78 3.62 -16.22 11.58
CA HIS A 78 4.97 -15.81 11.97
C HIS A 78 5.41 -16.45 13.30
N PHE A 79 4.55 -16.48 14.32
CA PHE A 79 4.87 -17.12 15.59
C PHE A 79 5.07 -18.62 15.45
N ARG A 80 4.25 -19.32 14.66
CA ARG A 80 4.46 -20.75 14.38
C ARG A 80 5.78 -20.99 13.66
N ALA A 81 6.13 -20.16 12.68
CA ALA A 81 7.40 -20.23 11.99
C ALA A 81 8.59 -20.02 12.93
N LEU A 82 8.52 -19.06 13.86
CA LEU A 82 9.55 -18.84 14.88
C LEU A 82 9.64 -20.01 15.88
N ALA A 83 8.50 -20.54 16.32
CA ALA A 83 8.47 -21.65 17.25
C ALA A 83 9.10 -22.93 16.68
N LEU A 84 8.93 -23.16 15.37
CA LEU A 84 9.52 -24.30 14.66
C LEU A 84 11.05 -24.21 14.47
N ARG A 85 11.66 -23.03 14.61
CA ARG A 85 13.12 -22.89 14.43
C ARG A 85 13.88 -23.60 15.54
N ARG A 86 14.92 -24.35 15.16
CA ARG A 86 15.83 -25.00 16.12
C ARG A 86 16.60 -23.97 16.97
N SER A 87 16.92 -22.81 16.41
CA SER A 87 17.63 -21.71 17.09
C SER A 87 16.77 -20.97 18.15
N THR A 88 15.44 -21.13 18.13
CA THR A 88 14.57 -20.49 19.12
C THR A 88 14.74 -21.11 20.52
N PRO A 89 15.00 -20.33 21.57
CA PRO A 89 15.07 -20.83 22.94
C PRO A 89 13.75 -21.50 23.37
N ALA A 90 13.83 -22.52 24.23
CA ALA A 90 12.64 -23.28 24.65
C ALA A 90 11.55 -22.41 25.31
N TRP A 91 11.93 -21.42 26.12
CA TRP A 91 10.98 -20.50 26.75
C TRP A 91 10.24 -19.64 25.72
N ALA A 92 10.96 -19.06 24.76
CA ALA A 92 10.39 -18.23 23.71
C ALA A 92 9.51 -19.05 22.76
N ARG A 93 9.90 -20.29 22.47
CA ARG A 93 9.11 -21.23 21.67
C ARG A 93 7.75 -21.49 22.29
N GLU A 94 7.67 -21.68 23.61
CA GLU A 94 6.40 -21.90 24.29
C GLU A 94 5.51 -20.66 24.19
N GLU A 95 6.05 -19.46 24.45
CA GLU A 95 5.30 -18.21 24.30
C GLU A 95 4.76 -18.02 22.88
N TYR A 96 5.54 -18.34 21.84
CA TYR A 96 5.07 -18.29 20.46
C TYR A 96 3.93 -19.28 20.19
N TRP A 97 4.00 -20.51 20.73
CA TRP A 97 2.91 -21.48 20.58
C TRP A 97 1.65 -21.05 21.31
N GLU A 98 1.77 -20.61 22.55
CA GLU A 98 0.63 -20.13 23.35
C GLU A 98 -0.04 -18.92 22.69
N THR A 99 0.77 -17.97 22.19
CA THR A 99 0.23 -16.78 21.55
C THR A 99 -0.36 -17.07 20.18
N SER A 100 0.24 -17.98 19.39
CA SER A 100 -0.39 -18.45 18.16
C SER A 100 -1.76 -19.08 18.46
N ALA A 101 -1.87 -19.91 19.50
CA ALA A 101 -3.15 -20.51 19.89
C ALA A 101 -4.16 -19.46 20.39
N LEU A 102 -3.70 -18.38 21.02
CA LEU A 102 -4.53 -17.25 21.41
C LEU A 102 -5.16 -16.57 20.19
N LEU A 103 -4.36 -16.32 19.14
CA LEU A 103 -4.81 -15.70 17.89
C LEU A 103 -5.86 -16.53 17.13
N GLU A 104 -5.91 -17.84 17.34
CA GLU A 104 -6.97 -18.70 16.78
C GLU A 104 -8.32 -18.57 17.52
N ARG A 105 -8.36 -17.92 18.69
CA ARG A 105 -9.57 -17.81 19.53
C ARG A 105 -9.99 -16.38 19.78
N GLU A 106 -9.04 -15.46 19.79
CA GLU A 106 -9.22 -14.07 20.13
C GLU A 106 -8.70 -13.18 19.01
N ARG A 107 -9.13 -11.91 19.01
CA ARG A 107 -8.77 -10.91 17.99
C ARG A 107 -7.92 -9.76 18.56
N PRO A 108 -6.80 -10.02 19.28
CA PRO A 108 -5.97 -8.96 19.80
C PRO A 108 -5.26 -8.21 18.66
N ASN A 109 -5.24 -6.88 18.72
CA ASN A 109 -4.50 -6.05 17.77
C ASN A 109 -3.07 -5.75 18.24
N GLU A 110 -2.74 -6.09 19.49
CA GLU A 110 -1.43 -5.86 20.08
C GLU A 110 -1.08 -6.96 21.07
N LEU A 111 0.15 -7.44 20.99
CA LEU A 111 0.67 -8.52 21.82
C LEU A 111 2.15 -8.27 22.14
N THR A 112 2.60 -8.73 23.30
CA THR A 112 4.03 -8.86 23.61
C THR A 112 4.36 -10.33 23.75
N VAL A 113 5.29 -10.82 22.93
CA VAL A 113 5.66 -12.24 22.84
C VAL A 113 7.17 -12.35 22.79
N ALA A 114 7.74 -13.16 23.67
CA ALA A 114 9.18 -13.33 23.84
C ALA A 114 9.92 -11.99 24.02
N GLY A 115 9.31 -11.06 24.75
CA GLY A 115 9.85 -9.71 24.99
C GLY A 115 9.76 -8.75 23.79
N ARG A 116 9.08 -9.13 22.71
CA ARG A 116 8.90 -8.31 21.49
C ARG A 116 7.45 -7.86 21.37
N ARG A 117 7.23 -6.58 21.09
CA ARG A 117 5.89 -6.00 20.91
C ARG A 117 5.48 -6.04 19.45
N PHE A 118 4.30 -6.58 19.18
CA PHE A 118 3.71 -6.67 17.85
C PHE A 118 2.35 -5.96 17.82
N ARG A 119 2.02 -5.35 16.68
CA ARG A 119 0.75 -4.64 16.47
C ARG A 119 0.21 -4.87 15.06
N VAL A 120 -1.10 -5.07 14.94
CA VAL A 120 -1.83 -4.94 13.68
C VAL A 120 -2.02 -3.44 13.43
N VAL A 121 -1.42 -2.93 12.36
CA VAL A 121 -1.38 -1.51 12.03
C VAL A 121 -2.36 -1.19 10.92
N ARG A 122 -3.15 -0.14 11.13
CA ARG A 122 -4.00 0.44 10.09
C ARG A 122 -3.17 1.34 9.18
N VAL A 123 -3.32 1.16 7.87
CA VAL A 123 -2.65 1.96 6.84
C VAL A 123 -3.70 2.51 5.88
N ASP A 124 -3.92 3.83 5.89
CA ASP A 124 -4.86 4.47 4.99
C ASP A 124 -4.22 4.71 3.61
N ARG A 125 -4.98 4.41 2.55
CA ARG A 125 -4.59 4.58 1.15
C ARG A 125 -5.17 5.88 0.61
N PHE A 126 -4.38 6.65 -0.13
CA PHE A 126 -4.80 7.91 -0.74
C PHE A 126 -4.33 8.00 -2.18
N SER A 127 -5.21 8.48 -3.05
CA SER A 127 -4.92 8.71 -4.47
C SER A 127 -5.03 10.19 -4.78
N ARG A 128 -4.08 10.71 -5.56
CA ARG A 128 -4.18 12.06 -6.12
C ARG A 128 -4.98 12.04 -7.42
N VAL A 129 -5.84 13.02 -7.60
CA VAL A 129 -6.71 13.16 -8.77
C VAL A 129 -6.70 14.60 -9.27
N GLY A 130 -6.59 14.76 -10.58
CA GLY A 130 -6.58 16.04 -11.28
C GLY A 130 -7.40 15.99 -12.56
N PRO A 131 -7.40 17.06 -13.36
CA PRO A 131 -8.06 17.08 -14.66
C PRO A 131 -7.69 15.90 -15.58
N PRO A 132 -6.43 15.40 -15.62
CA PRO A 132 -6.07 14.21 -16.40
C PRO A 132 -6.62 12.89 -15.85
N GLY A 133 -7.22 12.86 -14.65
CA GLY A 133 -7.60 11.65 -13.91
C GLY A 133 -6.66 11.37 -12.72
N PRO A 134 -6.58 10.12 -12.23
CA PRO A 134 -5.67 9.72 -11.17
C PRO A 134 -4.19 9.93 -11.55
N GLU A 135 -3.34 10.25 -10.58
CA GLU A 135 -1.90 10.46 -10.77
C GLU A 135 -1.19 9.19 -11.25
N SER A 136 -0.45 9.30 -12.35
CA SER A 136 0.45 8.25 -12.86
C SER A 136 1.79 8.25 -12.13
N PRO A 137 2.63 7.20 -12.27
CA PRO A 137 4.00 7.24 -11.77
C PRO A 137 4.74 8.52 -12.14
N ARG A 138 5.49 9.05 -11.19
CA ARG A 138 6.37 10.20 -11.36
C ARG A 138 7.70 9.74 -11.93
N ALA A 139 8.38 10.62 -12.65
CA ALA A 139 9.74 10.34 -13.15
C ALA A 139 10.77 10.06 -12.04
N THR A 140 10.50 10.53 -10.81
CA THR A 140 11.33 10.27 -9.62
C THR A 140 11.01 8.96 -8.92
N ASP A 141 9.90 8.30 -9.27
CA ASP A 141 9.59 7.00 -8.69
C ASP A 141 10.58 5.96 -9.24
N PRO A 142 11.22 5.14 -8.40
CA PRO A 142 12.13 4.10 -8.87
C PRO A 142 11.40 3.11 -9.77
N ASP A 143 11.79 3.05 -11.04
CA ASP A 143 11.11 2.18 -12.01
C ASP A 143 11.25 0.70 -11.66
N ASP A 144 12.37 0.35 -11.05
CA ASP A 144 12.63 -0.97 -10.49
C ASP A 144 13.02 -0.85 -9.02
N VAL A 145 12.43 -1.71 -8.19
CA VAL A 145 12.80 -1.86 -6.78
C VAL A 145 13.11 -3.33 -6.63
N PRO A 146 14.39 -3.72 -6.50
CA PRO A 146 14.74 -5.12 -6.37
C PRO A 146 13.95 -5.68 -5.19
N GLU A 147 13.25 -6.79 -5.43
CA GLU A 147 12.64 -7.56 -4.36
C GLU A 147 13.78 -7.91 -3.40
N GLN A 148 13.78 -7.32 -2.21
CA GLN A 148 14.86 -7.50 -1.24
C GLN A 148 14.79 -8.94 -0.71
N ARG A 149 15.23 -9.90 -1.52
CA ARG A 149 15.56 -11.28 -1.12
C ARG A 149 16.92 -11.28 -0.46
N LEU A 150 17.07 -10.44 0.56
CA LEU A 150 18.27 -10.46 1.39
C LEU A 150 18.22 -11.76 2.21
N PRO A 151 19.24 -12.65 2.10
CA PRO A 151 19.25 -13.94 2.80
C PRO A 151 19.06 -13.80 4.32
N ASP A 152 19.55 -12.70 4.90
CA ASP A 152 19.50 -12.40 6.33
C ASP A 152 18.12 -11.89 6.81
N LEU A 153 17.28 -11.44 5.88
CA LEU A 153 15.94 -10.96 6.20
C LEU A 153 14.95 -12.10 6.43
N HIS A 154 15.27 -13.35 6.06
CA HIS A 154 14.52 -14.52 6.52
C HIS A 154 14.41 -14.60 8.05
N ALA A 155 15.28 -13.93 8.81
CA ALA A 155 15.19 -13.88 10.26
C ALA A 155 13.96 -13.12 10.78
N ARG A 156 13.46 -12.08 10.08
CA ARG A 156 12.37 -11.19 10.57
C ARG A 156 11.24 -10.99 9.56
N PHE A 157 10.01 -11.04 10.05
CA PHE A 157 8.79 -10.82 9.25
C PHE A 157 8.53 -9.34 8.97
N CYS A 158 8.78 -8.49 9.97
CA CYS A 158 8.74 -7.04 9.85
C CYS A 158 10.13 -6.51 9.55
N ARG A 159 10.25 -5.72 8.49
CA ARG A 159 11.55 -5.43 7.83
C ARG A 159 11.75 -3.97 7.50
N THR A 160 10.65 -3.24 7.31
CA THR A 160 10.68 -1.87 6.81
C THR A 160 10.55 -0.92 8.00
N PRO A 161 11.62 -0.22 8.42
CA PRO A 161 11.50 0.76 9.50
C PRO A 161 10.50 1.86 9.10
N LEU A 162 9.58 2.18 10.00
CA LEU A 162 8.73 3.35 9.84
C LEU A 162 9.62 4.61 9.95
N PRO A 163 9.55 5.53 8.97
CA PRO A 163 10.19 6.83 9.07
C PRO A 163 9.74 7.61 10.31
N ALA A 164 10.50 8.66 10.64
CA ALA A 164 10.10 9.58 11.70
C ALA A 164 8.71 10.18 11.39
N PRO A 165 7.79 10.20 12.36
CA PRO A 165 6.47 10.76 12.18
C PRO A 165 6.55 12.29 12.02
N VAL A 166 5.68 12.84 11.18
CA VAL A 166 5.58 14.27 10.89
C VAL A 166 4.18 14.80 11.23
N THR A 167 4.09 16.10 11.47
CA THR A 167 2.82 16.76 11.78
C THR A 167 2.01 17.00 10.50
N PRO A 168 0.74 16.56 10.43
CA PRO A 168 -0.17 16.94 9.34
C PRO A 168 -0.20 18.45 9.07
N GLY A 169 -0.02 18.84 7.81
CA GLY A 169 -0.01 20.24 7.38
C GLY A 169 1.33 20.96 7.53
N SER A 170 2.39 20.26 7.92
CA SER A 170 3.72 20.86 8.07
C SER A 170 4.39 21.20 6.73
N ALA A 171 5.51 21.93 6.79
CA ALA A 171 6.28 22.32 5.60
C ALA A 171 6.98 21.13 4.92
N GLU A 172 7.27 20.07 5.67
CA GLU A 172 7.78 18.79 5.17
C GLU A 172 6.75 18.12 4.25
N LEU A 173 5.47 18.27 4.56
CA LEU A 173 4.34 17.77 3.77
C LEU A 173 3.79 18.79 2.77
N LEU A 174 4.48 19.92 2.56
CA LEU A 174 4.01 21.00 1.68
C LEU A 174 2.57 21.44 2.01
N GLY A 175 2.20 21.44 3.30
CA GLY A 175 0.88 21.86 3.78
C GLY A 175 -0.21 20.77 3.75
N GLU A 176 0.10 19.55 3.30
CA GLU A 176 -0.90 18.47 3.25
C GLU A 176 -1.12 17.77 4.57
N ARG A 177 -2.37 17.39 4.81
CA ARG A 177 -2.80 16.84 6.10
C ARG A 177 -2.98 15.31 6.09
N TRP A 178 -3.39 14.72 4.98
CA TRP A 178 -3.66 13.28 4.86
C TRP A 178 -4.64 12.75 5.93
N GLU A 179 -5.64 13.57 6.26
CA GLU A 179 -6.67 13.25 7.23
C GLU A 179 -7.94 12.83 6.50
N HIS A 180 -8.59 11.78 6.98
CA HIS A 180 -9.87 11.35 6.43
C HIS A 180 -10.87 11.03 7.56
N VAL A 181 -11.99 11.74 7.54
CA VAL A 181 -13.20 11.38 8.28
C VAL A 181 -14.31 11.27 7.24
N PRO A 182 -14.95 10.09 7.09
CA PRO A 182 -16.05 9.95 6.15
C PRO A 182 -17.15 10.97 6.43
N PRO A 183 -17.76 11.59 5.40
CA PRO A 183 -18.84 12.53 5.61
C PRO A 183 -20.09 11.80 6.14
N ALA A 184 -20.93 12.54 6.88
CA ALA A 184 -22.19 12.01 7.38
C ALA A 184 -23.06 11.44 6.24
N GLY A 185 -23.66 10.27 6.48
CA GLY A 185 -24.47 9.56 5.47
C GLY A 185 -23.67 8.71 4.47
N ARG A 186 -22.33 8.76 4.48
CA ARG A 186 -21.46 7.86 3.70
C ARG A 186 -20.84 6.73 4.52
N ALA A 187 -20.95 6.79 5.84
CA ALA A 187 -20.50 5.75 6.77
C ALA A 187 -21.39 5.72 8.02
N SER A 188 -21.28 4.65 8.82
CA SER A 188 -21.98 4.54 10.10
C SER A 188 -21.46 5.59 11.10
N GLY A 189 -22.27 5.93 12.11
CA GLY A 189 -21.85 6.84 13.16
C GLY A 189 -20.67 6.33 13.99
N GLU A 190 -20.47 5.01 14.05
CA GLU A 190 -19.31 4.38 14.69
C GLU A 190 -18.02 4.65 13.90
N VAL A 191 -18.04 4.41 12.58
CA VAL A 191 -16.90 4.68 11.70
C VAL A 191 -16.47 6.15 11.79
N ILE A 192 -17.43 7.08 11.79
CA ILE A 192 -17.13 8.52 11.90
C ILE A 192 -16.53 8.87 13.27
N ARG A 193 -17.05 8.28 14.36
CA ARG A 193 -16.52 8.51 15.72
C ARG A 193 -15.10 7.98 15.85
N ASP A 194 -14.83 6.77 15.36
CA ASP A 194 -13.50 6.17 15.45
C ASP A 194 -12.49 6.89 14.57
N ALA A 195 -12.87 7.33 13.37
CA ALA A 195 -12.02 8.17 12.53
C ALA A 195 -11.63 9.49 13.22
N ARG A 196 -12.56 10.17 13.91
CA ARG A 196 -12.27 11.39 14.68
C ARG A 196 -11.36 11.11 15.88
N ARG A 197 -11.63 10.04 16.63
CA ARG A 197 -10.81 9.60 17.76
C ARG A 197 -9.38 9.27 17.32
N ALA A 198 -9.21 8.72 16.13
CA ALA A 198 -7.89 8.44 15.56
C ALA A 198 -7.09 9.71 15.27
N LEU A 199 -7.74 10.79 14.80
CA LEU A 199 -7.07 12.08 14.62
C LEU A 199 -6.55 12.67 15.94
N GLU A 200 -7.27 12.44 17.04
CA GLU A 200 -6.88 12.92 18.37
C GLU A 200 -5.82 12.03 19.05
N SER A 201 -6.01 10.71 19.00
CA SER A 201 -5.15 9.74 19.69
C SER A 201 -3.85 9.42 18.95
N HIS A 202 -3.84 9.59 17.63
CA HIS A 202 -2.68 9.39 16.76
C HIS A 202 -2.54 10.63 15.84
N PRO A 203 -2.08 11.77 16.39
CA PRO A 203 -2.11 13.05 15.70
C PRO A 203 -1.01 13.19 14.62
N LEU A 204 0.05 12.39 14.69
CA LEU A 204 1.14 12.42 13.73
C LEU A 204 0.88 11.42 12.60
N ILE A 205 1.63 11.56 11.50
CA ILE A 205 1.58 10.62 10.38
C ILE A 205 2.96 10.21 9.90
N VAL A 206 3.03 9.03 9.29
CA VAL A 206 4.16 8.55 8.50
C VAL A 206 3.66 8.28 7.10
N ARG A 207 4.33 8.85 6.09
CA ARG A 207 4.13 8.49 4.68
C ARG A 207 5.08 7.36 4.32
N LEU A 208 4.52 6.24 3.87
CA LEU A 208 5.29 5.14 3.33
C LEU A 208 5.66 5.41 1.86
N PRO A 209 6.65 4.70 1.30
CA PRO A 209 6.88 4.73 -0.14
C PRO A 209 5.59 4.45 -0.92
N PRO A 210 5.35 5.14 -2.05
CA PRO A 210 4.14 4.93 -2.83
C PRO A 210 4.09 3.49 -3.35
N ARG A 211 2.87 2.99 -3.55
CA ARG A 211 2.61 1.76 -4.30
C ARG A 211 1.88 2.09 -5.59
N PHE A 212 1.92 1.17 -6.53
CA PHE A 212 1.34 1.33 -7.85
C PHE A 212 0.24 0.31 -8.08
N ILE A 213 -0.84 0.73 -8.72
CA ILE A 213 -1.98 -0.14 -9.02
C ILE A 213 -2.43 0.08 -10.46
N VAL A 214 -2.92 -0.98 -11.11
CA VAL A 214 -3.57 -0.88 -12.42
C VAL A 214 -5.05 -0.60 -12.20
N LEU A 215 -5.53 0.53 -12.72
CA LEU A 215 -6.95 0.86 -12.78
C LEU A 215 -7.45 0.78 -14.22
N THR A 216 -8.68 0.31 -14.38
CA THR A 216 -9.47 0.39 -15.61
C THR A 216 -10.43 1.55 -15.54
N ASN A 217 -10.57 2.31 -16.62
CA ASN A 217 -11.68 3.22 -16.84
C ASN A 217 -12.56 2.65 -17.95
N MET A 218 -13.81 2.36 -17.59
CA MET A 218 -14.89 2.01 -18.52
C MET A 218 -16.05 2.96 -18.26
N ASP A 219 -16.61 3.58 -19.30
CA ASP A 219 -17.71 4.54 -19.22
C ASP A 219 -17.48 5.70 -18.23
N GLY A 220 -16.23 6.12 -18.07
CA GLY A 220 -15.86 7.20 -17.16
C GLY A 220 -15.65 6.76 -15.70
N PHE A 221 -15.86 5.49 -15.36
CA PHE A 221 -15.68 4.96 -14.01
C PHE A 221 -14.35 4.22 -13.86
N TRP A 222 -13.56 4.66 -12.88
CA TRP A 222 -12.32 3.97 -12.51
C TRP A 222 -12.60 2.82 -11.55
N SER A 223 -12.11 1.63 -11.89
CA SER A 223 -12.16 0.41 -11.08
C SER A 223 -10.78 -0.22 -10.95
N THR A 224 -10.54 -0.90 -9.84
CA THR A 224 -9.28 -1.59 -9.55
C THR A 224 -9.20 -2.92 -10.29
N CYS A 225 -8.11 -3.20 -11.00
CA CYS A 225 -7.92 -4.49 -11.69
C CYS A 225 -7.24 -5.53 -10.80
N ARG A 226 -6.04 -5.22 -10.29
CA ARG A 226 -5.19 -6.11 -9.49
C ARG A 226 -4.37 -5.31 -8.49
N GLY A 227 -3.89 -5.98 -7.44
CA GLY A 227 -3.35 -5.39 -6.21
C GLY A 227 -2.16 -4.43 -6.35
N TYR A 228 -1.71 -3.92 -5.21
CA TYR A 228 -0.69 -2.89 -5.11
C TYR A 228 0.72 -3.48 -5.22
N VAL A 229 1.55 -2.90 -6.08
CA VAL A 229 2.95 -3.30 -6.28
C VAL A 229 3.93 -2.18 -5.92
N ASN A 230 5.20 -2.53 -5.71
CA ASN A 230 6.23 -1.63 -5.16
C ASN A 230 6.86 -0.67 -6.18
N CYS A 231 6.76 -0.95 -7.48
CA CYS A 231 7.36 -0.11 -8.52
C CYS A 231 6.51 -0.04 -9.79
N PRO A 232 6.70 1.00 -10.64
CA PRO A 232 6.00 1.13 -11.91
C PRO A 232 6.27 -0.03 -12.88
N ARG A 233 7.47 -0.63 -12.90
CA ARG A 233 7.77 -1.82 -13.72
C ARG A 233 6.90 -3.01 -13.34
N ALA A 234 6.79 -3.32 -12.04
CA ALA A 234 5.94 -4.41 -11.57
C ALA A 234 4.46 -4.17 -11.93
N ALA A 235 4.01 -2.91 -11.96
CA ALA A 235 2.66 -2.56 -12.38
C ALA A 235 2.46 -2.76 -13.89
N ARG A 236 3.48 -2.46 -14.70
CA ARG A 236 3.48 -2.77 -16.14
C ARG A 236 3.46 -4.28 -16.39
N THR A 237 4.24 -5.06 -15.64
CA THR A 237 4.19 -6.54 -15.71
C THR A 237 2.79 -7.06 -15.36
N THR A 238 2.19 -6.53 -14.29
CA THR A 238 0.81 -6.88 -13.91
C THR A 238 -0.19 -6.58 -15.01
N LEU A 239 -0.06 -5.42 -15.67
CA LEU A 239 -0.91 -5.06 -16.81
C LEU A 239 -0.67 -5.96 -18.02
N ALA A 240 0.59 -6.27 -18.35
CA ALA A 240 0.92 -7.20 -19.43
C ALA A 240 0.30 -8.59 -19.19
N ASP A 241 0.33 -9.08 -17.95
CA ASP A 241 -0.28 -10.36 -17.57
C ASP A 241 -1.81 -10.33 -17.65
N ILE A 242 -2.44 -9.20 -17.29
CA ILE A 242 -3.88 -8.99 -17.50
C ILE A 242 -4.20 -9.10 -19.00
N LEU A 243 -3.44 -8.41 -19.86
CA LEU A 243 -3.64 -8.43 -21.31
C LEU A 243 -3.44 -9.83 -21.91
N ARG A 244 -2.41 -10.58 -21.47
CA ARG A 244 -2.19 -11.97 -21.92
C ARG A 244 -3.36 -12.86 -21.55
N ARG A 245 -3.83 -12.81 -20.31
CA ARG A 245 -4.99 -13.61 -19.87
C ARG A 245 -6.25 -13.28 -20.67
N MET A 246 -6.48 -12.01 -21.00
CA MET A 246 -7.61 -11.63 -21.87
C MET A 246 -7.55 -12.29 -23.24
N THR A 247 -6.35 -12.56 -23.77
CA THR A 247 -6.23 -13.33 -25.02
C THR A 247 -6.38 -14.84 -24.80
N GLU A 248 -5.97 -15.38 -23.66
CA GLU A 248 -6.09 -16.81 -23.38
C GLU A 248 -7.52 -17.26 -23.08
N GLU A 249 -8.37 -16.35 -22.62
CA GLU A 249 -9.80 -16.60 -22.42
C GLU A 249 -10.47 -16.81 -23.80
N ASP A 250 -11.30 -17.87 -23.92
CA ASP A 250 -12.06 -18.21 -25.14
C ASP A 250 -13.16 -17.16 -25.37
N ASP A 251 -12.75 -15.96 -25.80
CA ASP A 251 -13.61 -14.88 -26.25
C ASP A 251 -13.86 -15.04 -27.77
N GLU A 252 -15.03 -15.57 -28.12
CA GLU A 252 -15.45 -15.77 -29.52
C GLU A 252 -15.52 -14.44 -30.31
N ASP A 253 -15.60 -13.30 -29.62
CA ASP A 253 -15.67 -11.97 -30.23
C ASP A 253 -14.26 -11.34 -30.45
N LEU A 254 -13.17 -11.98 -29.99
CA LEU A 254 -11.81 -11.47 -30.15
C LEU A 254 -11.20 -11.90 -31.49
N SER A 255 -11.10 -10.96 -32.43
CA SER A 255 -10.44 -11.18 -33.72
C SER A 255 -8.93 -11.49 -33.58
N ASP A 256 -8.36 -12.18 -34.55
CA ASP A 256 -6.91 -12.46 -34.59
C ASP A 256 -6.06 -11.17 -34.64
N GLU A 257 -6.58 -10.12 -35.29
CA GLU A 257 -5.94 -8.80 -35.36
C GLU A 257 -5.90 -8.14 -33.97
N ASP A 258 -7.04 -8.11 -33.27
CA ASP A 258 -7.12 -7.59 -31.90
C ASP A 258 -6.25 -8.38 -30.93
N ARG A 259 -6.24 -9.71 -31.07
CA ARG A 259 -5.38 -10.60 -30.28
C ARG A 259 -3.90 -10.26 -30.48
N SER A 260 -3.48 -10.09 -31.73
CA SER A 260 -2.10 -9.69 -32.04
C SER A 260 -1.76 -8.30 -31.50
N ALA A 261 -2.69 -7.34 -31.59
CA ALA A 261 -2.50 -5.99 -31.05
C ALA A 261 -2.40 -5.98 -29.52
N ILE A 262 -3.20 -6.79 -28.83
CA ILE A 262 -3.15 -6.94 -27.36
C ILE A 262 -1.80 -7.52 -26.94
N LEU A 263 -1.35 -8.60 -27.59
CA LEU A 263 -0.05 -9.22 -27.28
C LEU A 263 1.12 -8.27 -27.56
N GLY A 264 1.10 -7.54 -28.68
CA GLY A 264 2.11 -6.53 -28.97
C GLY A 264 2.13 -5.38 -27.94
N THR A 265 0.96 -5.01 -27.39
CA THR A 265 0.87 -4.03 -26.30
C THR A 265 1.45 -4.59 -25.00
N ALA A 266 1.21 -5.87 -24.68
CA ALA A 266 1.79 -6.54 -23.54
C ALA A 266 3.32 -6.59 -23.62
N GLU A 267 3.88 -6.88 -24.79
CA GLU A 267 5.34 -6.83 -25.02
C GLU A 267 5.91 -5.42 -24.86
N ALA A 268 5.22 -4.40 -25.39
CA ALA A 268 5.64 -3.01 -25.27
C ALA A 268 5.70 -2.52 -23.81
N LEU A 269 4.76 -2.94 -22.97
CA LEU A 269 4.72 -2.63 -21.53
C LEU A 269 5.96 -3.14 -20.78
N GLU A 270 6.57 -4.23 -21.22
CA GLU A 270 7.75 -4.81 -20.56
C GLU A 270 9.03 -4.03 -20.87
N ILE A 271 9.07 -3.30 -21.98
CA ILE A 271 10.28 -2.65 -22.50
C ILE A 271 10.23 -1.13 -22.31
N ALA A 272 9.05 -0.51 -22.39
CA ALA A 272 8.87 0.93 -22.34
C ALA A 272 8.14 1.39 -21.07
N PRO A 273 8.41 2.61 -20.57
CA PRO A 273 7.74 3.20 -19.41
C PRO A 273 6.32 3.70 -19.79
N ILE A 274 5.48 2.79 -20.24
CA ILE A 274 4.08 3.06 -20.61
C ILE A 274 3.23 2.98 -19.34
N HIS A 275 2.49 4.05 -19.03
CA HIS A 275 1.66 4.14 -17.83
C HIS A 275 0.16 4.23 -18.14
N GLU A 276 -0.19 4.32 -19.41
CA GLU A 276 -1.56 4.36 -19.88
C GLU A 276 -1.66 3.70 -21.26
N ILE A 277 -2.71 2.91 -21.45
CA ILE A 277 -3.10 2.36 -22.75
C ILE A 277 -4.61 2.49 -22.92
N VAL A 278 -5.06 2.52 -24.17
CA VAL A 278 -6.49 2.45 -24.52
C VAL A 278 -6.68 1.25 -25.42
N LEU A 279 -7.47 0.28 -24.95
CA LEU A 279 -7.78 -0.94 -25.67
C LEU A 279 -9.14 -0.80 -26.37
N ARG A 280 -9.19 -1.20 -27.65
CA ARG A 280 -10.38 -1.13 -28.52
C ARG A 280 -11.06 0.26 -28.59
N GLY A 281 -10.32 1.33 -28.25
CA GLY A 281 -10.86 2.71 -28.21
C GLY A 281 -11.79 3.01 -27.03
N GLU A 282 -12.07 2.05 -26.17
CA GLU A 282 -13.13 2.13 -25.16
C GLU A 282 -12.58 1.96 -23.73
N ILE A 283 -11.71 0.98 -23.51
CA ILE A 283 -11.23 0.62 -22.18
C ILE A 283 -9.86 1.24 -21.95
N ARG A 284 -9.75 2.15 -20.99
CA ARG A 284 -8.45 2.75 -20.63
C ARG A 284 -7.87 2.03 -19.42
N TYR A 285 -6.65 1.54 -19.53
CA TYR A 285 -5.87 1.10 -18.38
C TYR A 285 -4.89 2.19 -18.00
N ARG A 286 -4.74 2.46 -16.70
CA ARG A 286 -3.74 3.38 -16.18
C ARG A 286 -3.05 2.77 -14.97
N ILE A 287 -1.73 2.91 -14.93
CA ILE A 287 -0.94 2.69 -13.72
C ILE A 287 -1.06 3.95 -12.87
N VAL A 288 -1.52 3.77 -11.63
CA VAL A 288 -1.84 4.84 -10.70
C VAL A 288 -0.93 4.76 -9.48
N ARG A 289 -0.41 5.91 -9.07
CA ARG A 289 0.41 6.10 -7.88
C ARG A 289 -0.48 6.30 -6.65
N VAL A 290 -0.26 5.50 -5.61
CA VAL A 290 -1.06 5.49 -4.38
C VAL A 290 -0.18 5.68 -3.16
N GLU A 291 -0.58 6.66 -2.35
CA GLU A 291 0.06 7.06 -1.12
C GLU A 291 -0.47 6.20 0.03
N HIS A 292 0.43 5.77 0.90
CA HIS A 292 0.10 4.97 2.08
C HIS A 292 0.52 5.73 3.33
N VAL A 293 -0.42 5.91 4.25
CA VAL A 293 -0.25 6.74 5.44
C VAL A 293 -0.59 5.94 6.68
N VAL A 294 0.34 5.93 7.63
CA VAL A 294 0.16 5.36 8.96
C VAL A 294 0.00 6.50 9.95
N ARG A 295 -1.05 6.50 10.76
CA ARG A 295 -1.15 7.46 11.87
C ARG A 295 -0.31 6.98 13.05
N MET A 296 0.28 7.92 13.78
CA MET A 296 1.23 7.64 14.86
C MET A 296 0.95 8.53 16.07
N ASN A 297 1.31 8.03 17.25
CA ASN A 297 1.58 8.81 18.44
C ASN A 297 2.92 8.38 19.06
N ASP A 298 3.20 8.85 20.27
CA ASP A 298 4.44 8.54 21.00
C ASP A 298 4.56 7.04 21.36
N ASP A 299 3.44 6.33 21.48
CA ASP A 299 3.42 4.90 21.76
C ASP A 299 3.61 4.04 20.48
N GLY A 300 3.17 4.54 19.32
CA GLY A 300 3.43 3.90 18.04
C GLY A 300 2.33 4.08 16.99
N PRO A 301 2.26 3.16 16.01
CA PRO A 301 1.29 3.22 14.92
C PRO A 301 -0.12 2.90 15.36
N GLU A 302 -1.09 3.55 14.73
CA GLU A 302 -2.51 3.33 14.98
C GLU A 302 -2.89 1.86 14.73
N PRO A 303 -3.52 1.18 15.70
CA PRO A 303 -4.05 -0.16 15.47
C PRO A 303 -5.28 -0.14 14.57
N SER A 304 -5.78 -1.29 14.13
CA SER A 304 -7.11 -1.36 13.51
C SER A 304 -8.18 -0.79 14.45
N ARG A 305 -9.14 -0.06 13.90
CA ARG A 305 -10.24 0.55 14.66
C ARG A 305 -11.31 -0.49 15.00
N PRO A 306 -12.06 -0.32 16.10
CA PRO A 306 -13.20 -1.18 16.40
C PRO A 306 -14.25 -1.21 15.27
N SER A 307 -14.43 -0.10 14.55
CA SER A 307 -15.36 0.00 13.42
C SER A 307 -14.84 -0.58 12.10
N ASP A 308 -13.60 -1.09 12.05
CA ASP A 308 -13.01 -1.60 10.82
C ASP A 308 -13.70 -2.90 10.39
N HIS A 309 -13.91 -3.04 9.08
CA HIS A 309 -14.53 -4.23 8.52
C HIS A 309 -13.59 -5.42 8.71
N ASP A 310 -14.03 -6.41 9.47
CA ASP A 310 -13.24 -7.58 9.85
C ASP A 310 -14.07 -8.87 9.72
N PRO A 311 -14.51 -9.21 8.49
CA PRO A 311 -15.46 -10.29 8.23
C PRO A 311 -14.84 -11.68 8.40
N GLU A 312 -13.52 -11.79 8.26
CA GLU A 312 -12.82 -13.06 8.31
C GLU A 312 -12.86 -13.65 9.73
N GLU A 313 -13.07 -14.95 9.82
CA GLU A 313 -12.97 -15.68 11.08
C GLU A 313 -11.52 -16.11 11.33
N PRO A 314 -11.08 -16.19 12.60
CA PRO A 314 -9.74 -16.68 12.90
C PRO A 314 -9.46 -18.05 12.30
N LEU A 315 -8.26 -18.21 11.73
CA LEU A 315 -7.77 -19.55 11.37
C LEU A 315 -7.64 -20.40 12.64
N THR A 316 -8.14 -21.63 12.60
CA THR A 316 -8.15 -22.53 13.78
C THR A 316 -7.47 -23.87 13.50
N GLY A 317 -6.85 -24.46 14.52
CA GLY A 317 -6.33 -25.83 14.48
C GLY A 317 -4.89 -25.97 13.96
N GLU A 318 -4.39 -25.01 13.18
CA GLU A 318 -3.02 -25.05 12.64
C GLU A 318 -1.95 -25.07 13.74
N THR A 319 -2.16 -24.34 14.83
CA THR A 319 -1.20 -24.26 15.94
C THR A 319 -1.03 -25.62 16.61
N ALA A 320 -2.14 -26.31 16.89
CA ALA A 320 -2.11 -27.63 17.51
C ALA A 320 -1.44 -28.66 16.60
N GLU A 321 -1.71 -28.60 15.30
CA GLU A 321 -1.09 -29.48 14.30
C GLU A 321 0.43 -29.21 14.20
N LEU A 322 0.83 -27.97 13.91
CA LEU A 322 2.23 -27.61 13.66
C LEU A 322 3.12 -27.79 14.88
N ARG A 323 2.57 -27.71 16.09
CA ARG A 323 3.30 -28.00 17.33
C ARG A 323 3.80 -29.44 17.42
N THR A 324 3.20 -30.37 16.67
CA THR A 324 3.63 -31.78 16.61
C THR A 324 4.78 -32.02 15.62
N TRP A 325 5.08 -31.04 14.76
CA TRP A 325 6.09 -31.18 13.72
C TRP A 325 7.50 -31.09 14.33
N PRO A 326 8.50 -31.76 13.72
CA PRO A 326 9.89 -31.62 14.16
C PRO A 326 10.39 -30.18 13.95
N LEU A 327 11.33 -29.78 14.80
CA LEU A 327 12.03 -28.50 14.64
C LEU A 327 12.77 -28.47 13.29
N ARG A 328 12.78 -27.30 12.67
CA ARG A 328 13.42 -27.03 11.38
C ARG A 328 14.73 -26.27 11.59
N ASP A 329 15.69 -26.58 10.73
CA ASP A 329 16.86 -25.72 10.54
C ASP A 329 16.43 -24.45 9.78
N GLU A 330 17.29 -23.42 9.77
CA GLU A 330 16.94 -22.07 9.29
C GLU A 330 16.54 -21.99 7.82
#